data_AF-A0A3B9NPG5-F1
#
_entry.id   AF-A0A3B9NPG5-F1
#
_cell.length_a   1.000
_cell.length_b   1.000
_cell.length_c   1.000
_cell.angle_alpha   90.00
_cell.angle_beta   90.00
_cell.angle_gamma   90.00
#
_symmetry.space_group_name_H-M   'P 1'
#
loop_
_entity.id
_entity.type
_entity.pdbx_description
1 polymer ?
#
loop_
_entity_poly.entity_id
_entity_poly.type
_entity_poly.pdbx_seq_one_letter_code
_entity_poly.pdbx_strand_id
1 'polypeptide(L)' 'MMTELKMPSTALAVAQFYADTYPGLVDGFVLDEADAVSAEAVSALGLTPLVTQTVMRNLNDKQALAAAVLRFSDELSSR' A
#
# COMPACT_ATOMS: atom_id res chain seq x y z
N MET A 1 11.94 3.70 15.08
CA MET A 1 12.54 3.67 13.72
C MET A 1 11.97 4.77 12.83
N MET A 2 10.69 4.75 12.43
CA MET A 2 10.09 5.83 11.62
C MET A 2 10.18 7.22 12.30
N THR A 3 9.93 7.27 13.61
CA THR A 3 10.08 8.50 14.42
C THR A 3 11.52 9.04 14.42
N GLU A 4 12.54 8.17 14.39
CA GLU A 4 13.96 8.59 14.32
C GLU A 4 14.28 9.24 12.97
N LEU A 5 13.58 8.81 11.92
CA LEU A 5 13.64 9.40 10.58
C LEU A 5 12.73 10.64 10.43
N LYS A 6 12.14 11.11 11.53
CA LYS A 6 11.14 12.20 11.56
C LYS A 6 9.94 11.96 10.64
N MET A 7 9.59 10.69 10.46
CA MET A 7 8.51 10.25 9.60
C MET A 7 7.31 9.78 10.43
N PRO A 8 6.08 10.24 10.15
CA PRO A 8 4.90 9.71 10.80
C PRO A 8 4.77 8.20 10.57
N SER A 9 4.38 7.45 11.60
CA SER A 9 4.18 6.00 11.50
C SER A 9 2.78 5.68 10.95
N THR A 10 2.47 6.17 9.75
CA THR A 10 1.18 5.97 9.07
C THR A 10 1.38 5.38 7.68
N ALA A 11 0.38 4.66 7.17
CA ALA A 11 0.43 4.10 5.82
C ALA A 11 0.57 5.18 4.75
N LEU A 12 -0.14 6.31 4.90
CA LEU A 12 -0.03 7.46 4.02
C LEU A 12 1.39 8.04 3.98
N ALA A 13 2.07 8.15 5.13
CA ALA A 13 3.44 8.66 5.15
C ALA A 13 4.37 7.76 4.33
N VAL A 14 4.22 6.44 4.43
CA VAL A 14 5.01 5.48 3.63
C VAL A 14 4.74 5.65 2.14
N ALA A 15 3.48 5.77 1.74
CA ALA A 15 3.12 6.01 0.34
C ALA A 15 3.71 7.33 -0.18
N GLN A 16 3.61 8.42 0.58
CA GLN A 16 4.18 9.72 0.26
C GLN A 16 5.70 9.65 0.08
N PHE A 17 6.39 8.96 0.99
CA PHE A 17 7.84 8.82 0.91
C PHE A 17 8.28 8.18 -0.40
N TYR A 18 7.60 7.11 -0.85
CA TYR A 18 7.93 6.47 -2.12
C TYR A 18 7.57 7.35 -3.33
N ALA A 19 6.41 8.01 -3.30
CA ALA A 19 5.99 8.91 -4.37
C ALA A 19 6.98 10.07 -4.57
N ASP A 20 7.46 10.68 -3.48
CA ASP A 20 8.36 11.82 -3.53
C ASP A 20 9.82 11.44 -3.80
N THR A 21 10.30 10.37 -3.14
CA THR A 21 11.73 10.00 -3.18
C THR A 21 12.07 9.20 -4.42
N TYR A 22 11.13 8.38 -4.91
CA TYR A 22 11.33 7.50 -6.06
C TYR A 22 10.16 7.58 -7.05
N PRO A 23 9.96 8.74 -7.72
CA PRO A 23 8.86 8.92 -8.66
C PRO A 23 8.87 7.84 -9.76
N GLY A 24 7.74 7.18 -9.96
CA GLY A 24 7.57 6.11 -10.95
C GLY A 24 8.11 4.73 -10.54
N LEU A 25 8.61 4.56 -9.31
CA LEU A 25 9.03 3.24 -8.81
C LEU A 25 7.85 2.37 -8.38
N VAL A 26 6.78 2.99 -7.87
CA VAL A 26 5.62 2.31 -7.30
C VAL A 26 4.38 2.72 -8.09
N ASP A 27 3.67 1.75 -8.65
CA ASP A 27 2.41 1.98 -9.38
C ASP A 27 1.18 1.82 -8.48
N GLY A 28 1.30 1.01 -7.43
CA GLY A 28 0.22 0.71 -6.51
C GLY A 28 0.67 0.48 -5.08
N PHE A 29 -0.22 0.71 -4.13
CA PHE A 29 0.05 0.66 -2.70
C PHE A 29 -1.07 -0.08 -1.97
N VAL A 30 -0.69 -1.09 -1.17
CA VAL A 30 -1.64 -1.94 -0.45
C VAL A 30 -1.82 -1.42 0.97
N LEU A 31 -3.07 -1.20 1.37
CA LEU A 31 -3.50 -0.68 2.66
C LEU A 31 -4.26 -1.76 3.43
N ASP A 32 -4.09 -1.78 4.75
CA ASP A 32 -4.97 -2.55 5.62
C ASP A 32 -6.38 -1.94 5.64
N GLU A 33 -7.39 -2.74 5.94
CA GLU A 33 -8.76 -2.29 6.16
C GLU A 33 -8.83 -1.23 7.27
N ALA A 34 -7.99 -1.34 8.30
CA ALA A 34 -7.91 -0.34 9.36
C ALA A 34 -7.41 1.04 8.86
N ASP A 35 -6.67 1.07 7.75
CA ASP A 35 -6.11 2.27 7.13
C ASP A 35 -6.90 2.72 5.89
N ALA A 36 -8.08 2.16 5.64
CA ALA A 36 -8.90 2.43 4.46
C ALA A 36 -9.16 3.94 4.22
N VAL A 37 -9.23 4.73 5.30
CA VAL A 37 -9.40 6.19 5.25
C VAL A 37 -8.27 6.90 4.49
N SER A 38 -7.11 6.28 4.36
CA SER A 38 -5.95 6.82 3.65
C SER A 38 -5.98 6.56 2.15
N ALA A 39 -6.91 5.74 1.64
CA ALA A 39 -6.91 5.31 0.24
C ALA A 39 -7.07 6.48 -0.74
N GLU A 40 -7.96 7.43 -0.45
CA GLU A 40 -8.14 8.63 -1.28
C GLU A 40 -6.87 9.49 -1.30
N ALA A 41 -6.25 9.69 -0.13
CA ALA A 41 -5.01 10.45 -0.04
C ALA A 41 -3.87 9.76 -0.80
N VAL A 42 -3.76 8.43 -0.74
CA VAL A 42 -2.79 7.65 -1.53
C VAL A 42 -3.06 7.80 -3.03
N SER A 43 -4.33 7.77 -3.45
CA SER A 43 -4.70 8.00 -4.85
C SER A 43 -4.31 9.39 -5.33
N ALA A 44 -4.40 10.40 -4.47
CA ALA A 44 -3.98 11.77 -4.79
C ALA A 44 -2.45 11.90 -5.00
N LEU A 45 -1.66 10.92 -4.56
CA LEU A 45 -0.21 10.84 -4.83
C LEU A 45 0.12 10.23 -6.20
N GLY A 46 -0.89 9.82 -6.97
CA GLY A 46 -0.71 9.13 -8.25
C GLY A 46 -0.47 7.63 -8.12
N LEU A 47 -0.57 7.06 -6.92
CA LEU A 47 -0.47 5.63 -6.66
C LEU A 47 -1.87 5.01 -6.69
N THR A 48 -2.02 3.79 -7.21
CA THR A 48 -3.30 3.09 -7.12
C THR A 48 -3.44 2.39 -5.76
N PRO A 49 -4.46 2.69 -4.94
CA PRO A 49 -4.65 2.01 -3.66
C PRO A 49 -5.37 0.65 -3.84
N LEU A 50 -4.92 -0.36 -3.11
CA LEU A 50 -5.69 -1.58 -2.83
C LEU A 50 -5.93 -1.66 -1.32
N VAL A 51 -7.19 -1.64 -0.89
CA VAL A 51 -7.55 -1.87 0.52
C VAL A 51 -7.92 -3.34 0.70
N THR A 52 -7.23 -4.05 1.58
CA THR A 52 -7.47 -5.46 1.91
C THR A 52 -6.92 -5.79 3.30
N GLN A 53 -7.33 -6.90 3.91
CA GLN A 53 -6.70 -7.36 5.15
C GLN A 53 -5.22 -7.68 4.93
N THR A 54 -4.32 -7.03 5.67
CA THR A 54 -2.85 -7.24 5.58
C THR A 54 -2.27 -7.98 6.79
N VAL A 55 -3.01 -8.07 7.90
CA VAL A 55 -2.56 -8.78 9.10
C VAL A 55 -2.53 -10.30 8.89
N MET A 56 -1.34 -10.87 8.81
CA MET A 56 -1.13 -12.31 8.55
C MET A 56 -1.01 -13.13 9.85
N ARG A 57 -2.12 -13.52 10.46
CA ARG A 57 -2.12 -14.29 11.73
C ARG A 57 -1.84 -15.77 11.51
N ASN A 58 -2.22 -16.30 10.35
CA ASN A 58 -2.04 -17.71 9.98
C ASN A 58 -1.67 -17.85 8.50
N LEU A 59 -1.44 -19.10 8.03
CA LEU A 59 -1.06 -19.36 6.64
C LEU A 59 -2.14 -18.96 5.63
N ASN A 60 -3.41 -19.14 5.96
CA ASN A 60 -4.53 -18.77 5.10
C ASN A 60 -4.56 -17.25 4.87
N ASP A 61 -4.32 -16.45 5.91
CA ASP A 61 -4.25 -14.99 5.79
C ASP A 61 -3.10 -14.56 4.85
N LYS A 62 -1.95 -15.26 4.91
CA LYS A 62 -0.81 -15.01 4.00
C LYS A 62 -1.17 -15.32 2.55
N GLN A 63 -1.81 -16.47 2.32
CA GLN A 63 -2.21 -16.91 0.99
C GLN A 63 -3.28 -15.97 0.41
N ALA A 64 -4.24 -15.54 1.22
CA ALA A 64 -5.27 -14.59 0.82
C ALA A 64 -4.67 -13.23 0.41
N LEU A 65 -3.77 -12.67 1.24
CA LEU A 65 -3.08 -11.43 0.92
C LEU A 65 -2.21 -11.57 -0.35
N ALA A 66 -1.45 -12.65 -0.48
CA ALA A 66 -0.64 -12.90 -1.68
C ALA A 66 -1.50 -12.99 -2.95
N ALA A 67 -2.64 -13.68 -2.89
CA ALA A 67 -3.57 -13.76 -4.01
C ALA A 67 -4.19 -12.39 -4.36
N ALA A 68 -4.47 -11.55 -3.36
CA ALA A 68 -4.95 -10.19 -3.59
C ALA A 68 -3.90 -9.31 -4.28
N VAL A 69 -2.64 -9.38 -3.82
CA VAL A 69 -1.52 -8.65 -4.42
C VAL A 69 -1.27 -9.08 -5.86
N LEU A 70 -1.26 -10.38 -6.15
CA LEU A 70 -1.04 -10.89 -7.51
C LEU A 70 -2.12 -10.41 -8.48
N ARG A 71 -3.40 -10.52 -8.11
CA ARG A 71 -4.50 -9.99 -8.94
C ARG A 71 -4.37 -8.49 -9.17
N PHE A 72 -4.02 -7.75 -8.12
CA PHE A 72 -3.84 -6.32 -8.21
C PHE A 72 -2.67 -5.93 -9.13
N SER A 73 -1.55 -6.67 -9.07
CA SER A 73 -0.44 -6.47 -9.99
C SER A 73 -0.82 -6.75 -11.45
N ASP A 74 -1.60 -7.80 -11.70
CA ASP A 74 -2.12 -8.09 -13.04
C ASP A 74 -2.98 -6.93 -13.57
N GLU A 75 -3.92 -6.42 -12.74
CA GLU A 75 -4.75 -5.26 -13.07
C GLU A 75 -3.92 -4.01 -13.39
N LEU A 76 -2.88 -3.72 -12.60
CA LEU A 76 -1.98 -2.59 -12.83
C LEU A 76 -1.20 -2.71 -14.14
N SER A 77 -0.72 -3.91 -14.48
CA SER A 77 0.03 -4.16 -15.72
C SER A 77 -0.82 -4.07 -16.98
N SER A 78 -2.14 -4.21 -16.84
CA SER A 78 -3.09 -4.19 -17.95
C SER A 78 -3.63 -2.79 -18.31
N ARG A 79 -3.13 -1.74 -17.63
CA ARG A 79 -3.55 -0.35 -17.80
C ARG A 79 -2.80 0.42 -18.88
#